data_AF-A0AAN8YUK4-F1
#
_entry.id   AF-A0AAN8YUK4-F1
#
_cell.length_a   1.000
_cell.length_b   1.000
_cell.length_c   1.000
_cell.angle_alpha   90.00
_cell.angle_beta   90.00
_cell.angle_gamma   90.00
#
_symmetry.space_group_name_H-M   'P 1'
#
loop_
_entity.id
_entity.type
_entity.pdbx_description
1 polymer ?
#
loop_
_entity_poly.entity_id
_entity_poly.type
_entity_poly.pdbx_seq_one_letter_code
_entity_poly.pdbx_strand_id
1 'polypeptide(L)'
;MLTTKAVVGPDTSTVDLIADFEISEGIYSRARVEDMDCVCLWLGANVMLEYSCEEAKALLQKNLENAKASLEVLVADLQFLRDQVTITQVTIARVYNWDVHQRRVRQAATLKDEPHS
;
A
#
# COMPACT_ATOMS: atom_id res chain seq x y z
N MET A 1 -19.11 -7.25 -4.58
CA MET A 1 -18.07 -7.88 -3.76
C MET A 1 -18.76 -9.04 -3.05
N LEU A 2 -18.66 -10.27 -3.57
CA LEU A 2 -19.32 -11.43 -2.95
C LEU A 2 -18.33 -12.05 -1.97
N THR A 3 -18.44 -11.71 -0.69
CA THR A 3 -17.70 -12.37 0.38
C THR A 3 -18.57 -13.45 1.01
N THR A 4 -18.38 -14.69 0.55
CA THR A 4 -19.09 -15.86 1.09
C THR A 4 -18.46 -16.29 2.41
N LYS A 5 -19.26 -16.40 3.48
CA LYS A 5 -18.88 -17.13 4.70
C LYS A 5 -19.33 -18.59 4.55
N ALA A 6 -18.37 -19.49 4.34
CA ALA A 6 -18.63 -20.94 4.37
C ALA A 6 -18.62 -21.44 5.82
N VAL A 7 -19.70 -22.12 6.24
CA VAL A 7 -19.74 -22.87 7.50
C VAL A 7 -19.45 -24.33 7.16
N VAL A 8 -18.27 -24.83 7.51
CA VAL A 8 -17.86 -26.23 7.27
C VAL A 8 -18.16 -27.05 8.52
N GLY A 9 -19.13 -27.96 8.43
CA GLY A 9 -19.35 -29.02 9.41
C GLY A 9 -18.41 -30.21 9.16
N PRO A 10 -17.99 -30.96 10.19
CA PRO A 10 -17.13 -32.13 10.01
C PRO A 10 -17.99 -33.30 9.55
N ASP A 11 -17.71 -33.85 8.36
CA ASP A 11 -17.66 -35.30 8.09
C ASP A 11 -17.49 -35.60 6.60
N THR A 12 -16.67 -36.60 6.32
CA THR A 12 -16.07 -36.93 5.01
C THR A 12 -17.02 -37.74 4.12
N SER A 13 -17.83 -37.07 3.29
CA SER A 13 -18.44 -37.60 2.06
C SER A 13 -19.12 -36.43 1.34
N THR A 14 -18.62 -36.03 0.15
CA THR A 14 -19.14 -34.97 -0.75
C THR A 14 -20.22 -34.10 -0.10
N VAL A 15 -19.78 -33.24 0.82
CA VAL A 15 -20.70 -32.43 1.62
C VAL A 15 -21.25 -31.37 0.69
N ASP A 16 -22.56 -31.42 0.43
CA ASP A 16 -23.27 -30.37 -0.28
C ASP A 16 -22.88 -29.02 0.32
N LEU A 17 -22.13 -28.22 -0.42
CA LEU A 17 -21.68 -26.92 0.06
C LEU A 17 -22.88 -25.98 0.01
N ILE A 18 -23.50 -25.73 1.16
CA ILE A 18 -24.60 -24.79 1.29
C ILE A 18 -24.02 -23.44 1.70
N ALA A 19 -24.30 -22.41 0.90
CA ALA A 19 -23.85 -21.05 1.13
C ALA A 19 -25.02 -20.06 1.08
N ASP A 20 -24.94 -19.01 1.89
CA ASP A 20 -25.86 -17.89 1.83
C ASP A 20 -25.27 -16.82 0.88
N PHE A 21 -25.92 -16.62 -0.26
CA PHE A 21 -25.52 -15.67 -1.30
C PHE A 21 -26.19 -14.32 -1.06
N GLU A 22 -25.39 -13.26 -1.07
CA GLU A 22 -25.90 -11.89 -0.98
C GLU A 22 -26.48 -11.45 -2.33
N ILE A 23 -27.80 -11.22 -2.37
CA ILE A 23 -28.51 -10.74 -3.58
C ILE A 23 -28.54 -9.21 -3.59
N SER A 24 -28.70 -8.61 -2.41
CA SER A 24 -28.67 -7.18 -2.16
C SER A 24 -28.16 -6.92 -0.75
N GLU A 25 -27.86 -5.67 -0.43
CA GLU A 25 -27.33 -5.28 0.88
C GLU A 25 -28.25 -5.76 2.01
N GLY A 26 -27.73 -6.68 2.83
CA GLY A 26 -28.49 -7.28 3.93
C GLY A 26 -29.54 -8.33 3.53
N ILE A 27 -29.71 -8.64 2.24
CA ILE A 27 -30.63 -9.65 1.72
C ILE A 27 -29.83 -10.87 1.22
N TYR A 28 -30.03 -12.00 1.88
CA TYR A 28 -29.32 -13.24 1.60
C TYR A 28 -30.29 -14.35 1.18
N SER A 29 -29.85 -15.20 0.27
CA SER A 29 -30.56 -16.42 -0.12
C SER A 29 -29.65 -17.63 0.00
N ARG A 30 -30.17 -18.68 0.61
CA ARG A 30 -29.45 -19.95 0.74
C ARG A 30 -29.52 -20.74 -0.56
N ALA A 31 -28.37 -21.19 -1.06
CA ALA A 31 -28.30 -22.10 -2.19
C ALA A 31 -27.23 -23.17 -1.99
N ARG A 32 -27.41 -24.30 -2.68
CA ARG A 32 -26.39 -25.34 -2.80
C ARG A 32 -25.42 -24.94 -3.92
N VAL A 33 -24.14 -25.06 -3.63
CA VAL A 33 -23.06 -24.88 -4.61
C VAL A 33 -22.75 -26.23 -5.21
N GLU A 34 -22.79 -26.30 -6.54
CA GLU A 34 -22.37 -27.47 -7.31
C GLU A 34 -20.86 -27.44 -7.50
N ASP A 35 -20.25 -28.62 -7.69
CA ASP A 35 -18.84 -28.71 -8.02
C ASP A 35 -18.60 -28.08 -9.40
N MET A 36 -17.73 -27.08 -9.46
CA MET A 36 -17.38 -26.37 -10.68
C MET A 36 -15.86 -26.30 -10.85
N ASP A 37 -15.39 -26.56 -12.06
CA ASP A 37 -13.97 -26.49 -12.41
C ASP A 37 -13.53 -25.08 -12.86
N CYS A 38 -14.49 -24.16 -13.04
CA CYS A 38 -14.28 -22.80 -13.51
C CYS A 38 -14.91 -21.77 -12.56
N VAL A 39 -14.34 -20.56 -12.54
CA VAL A 39 -14.79 -19.41 -11.76
C VAL A 39 -14.74 -18.13 -12.59
N CYS A 40 -15.67 -17.22 -12.35
CA CYS A 40 -15.69 -15.90 -12.99
C CYS A 40 -14.95 -14.87 -12.12
N LEU A 41 -13.91 -14.24 -12.67
CA LEU A 41 -13.16 -13.17 -12.02
C LEU A 41 -13.49 -11.81 -12.64
N TRP A 42 -13.73 -10.82 -11.77
CA TRP A 42 -13.86 -9.42 -12.17
C TRP A 42 -12.48 -8.76 -12.19
N LEU A 43 -12.03 -8.35 -13.38
CA LEU A 43 -10.69 -7.79 -13.59
C LEU A 43 -10.66 -6.25 -13.54
N GLY A 44 -11.83 -5.61 -13.41
CA GLY A 44 -11.98 -4.16 -13.49
C GLY A 44 -12.33 -3.69 -14.90
N ALA A 45 -12.46 -2.37 -15.09
CA ALA A 45 -12.83 -1.76 -16.37
C ALA A 45 -14.09 -2.37 -17.04
N ASN A 46 -15.07 -2.81 -16.23
CA ASN A 46 -16.28 -3.51 -16.67
C ASN A 46 -16.04 -4.86 -17.36
N VAL A 47 -14.90 -5.52 -17.08
CA VAL A 47 -14.53 -6.81 -17.66
C VAL A 47 -14.60 -7.91 -16.61
N MET A 48 -15.35 -8.97 -16.95
CA MET A 48 -15.40 -10.25 -16.24
C MET A 48 -14.96 -11.36 -17.19
N LEU A 49 -14.12 -12.28 -16.72
CA LEU A 49 -13.68 -13.45 -17.49
C LEU A 49 -13.79 -14.71 -16.66
N GLU A 50 -14.14 -15.81 -17.33
CA GLU A 50 -14.11 -17.15 -16.78
C GLU A 50 -12.70 -17.73 -16.85
N TYR A 51 -12.28 -18.39 -15.78
CA TYR A 51 -10.99 -19.06 -15.64
C TYR A 51 -11.20 -20.43 -15.02
N SER A 52 -10.34 -21.39 -15.33
CA SER A 52 -10.27 -22.60 -14.52
C SER A 52 -9.85 -22.27 -13.08
N CYS A 53 -10.23 -23.11 -12.12
CA CYS A 53 -9.84 -22.94 -10.71
C CYS A 53 -8.31 -22.81 -10.52
N GLU A 54 -7.52 -23.53 -11.33
CA GLU A 54 -6.06 -23.47 -11.28
C GLU A 54 -5.51 -22.14 -11.81
N GLU A 55 -5.99 -21.67 -12.97
CA GLU A 55 -5.58 -20.39 -13.55
C GLU A 55 -5.98 -19.21 -12.67
N ALA A 56 -7.20 -19.24 -12.13
CA ALA A 56 -7.70 -18.22 -11.20
C ALA A 56 -6.79 -18.14 -9.96
N LYS A 57 -6.42 -19.29 -9.37
CA LYS A 57 -5.52 -19.33 -8.22
C LYS A 57 -4.13 -18.80 -8.56
N ALA A 58 -3.57 -19.20 -9.70
CA ALA A 58 -2.28 -18.71 -10.16
C ALA A 58 -2.28 -17.19 -10.40
N LEU A 59 -3.34 -16.65 -11.02
CA LEU A 59 -3.52 -15.23 -11.28
C LEU A 59 -3.62 -14.44 -9.98
N LEU A 60 -4.45 -14.88 -9.03
CA LEU A 60 -4.61 -14.22 -7.74
C LEU A 60 -3.32 -14.28 -6.91
N GLN A 61 -2.62 -15.40 -6.94
CA GLN A 61 -1.32 -15.55 -6.25
C GLN A 61 -0.27 -14.59 -6.82
N LYS A 62 -0.17 -14.50 -8.15
CA LYS A 62 0.73 -13.55 -8.82
C LYS A 62 0.37 -12.10 -8.48
N ASN A 63 -0.92 -11.75 -8.47
CA ASN A 63 -1.38 -10.42 -8.10
C ASN A 63 -1.02 -10.09 -6.63
N LEU A 64 -1.17 -11.06 -5.73
CA LEU A 64 -0.78 -10.91 -4.33
C LEU A 64 0.72 -10.68 -4.18
N GLU A 65 1.54 -11.45 -4.87
CA GLU A 65 3.02 -11.33 -4.85
C GLU A 65 3.46 -9.97 -5.39
N ASN A 66 2.89 -9.54 -6.53
CA ASN A 66 3.17 -8.23 -7.10
C ASN A 66 2.79 -7.08 -6.15
N ALA A 67 1.63 -7.18 -5.50
CA ALA A 67 1.18 -6.18 -4.53
C ALA A 67 2.11 -6.12 -3.30
N LYS A 68 2.56 -7.27 -2.79
CA LYS A 68 3.54 -7.34 -1.69
C LYS A 68 4.89 -6.76 -2.08
N ALA A 69 5.42 -7.13 -3.24
CA ALA A 69 6.67 -6.56 -3.74
C ALA A 69 6.57 -5.04 -3.93
N SER A 70 5.46 -4.55 -4.48
CA SER A 70 5.20 -3.10 -4.61
C SER A 70 5.14 -2.41 -3.25
N LEU A 71 4.54 -3.05 -2.25
CA LEU A 71 4.49 -2.53 -0.89
C LEU A 71 5.89 -2.42 -0.28
N GLU A 72 6.73 -3.44 -0.43
CA GLU A 72 8.11 -3.42 0.09
C GLU A 72 8.93 -2.27 -0.51
N VAL A 73 8.81 -2.05 -1.83
CA VAL A 73 9.46 -0.92 -2.52
C VAL A 73 8.95 0.41 -1.96
N LEU A 74 7.63 0.59 -1.84
CA LEU A 74 7.05 1.83 -1.32
C LEU A 74 7.47 2.12 0.12
N VAL A 75 7.59 1.08 0.97
CA VAL A 75 8.08 1.24 2.34
C VAL A 75 9.53 1.69 2.37
N ALA A 76 10.38 1.12 1.52
CA ALA A 76 11.78 1.54 1.40
C ALA A 76 11.89 3.00 0.91
N ASP A 77 11.11 3.38 -0.10
CA ASP A 77 11.08 4.74 -0.63
C ASP A 77 10.60 5.75 0.41
N LEU A 78 9.56 5.41 1.20
CA LEU A 78 9.08 6.27 2.29
C LEU A 78 10.16 6.47 3.37
N GLN A 79 10.88 5.42 3.73
CA GLN A 79 11.97 5.52 4.70
C GLN A 79 13.11 6.38 4.14
N PHE A 80 13.48 6.19 2.86
CA PHE A 80 14.45 7.05 2.19
C PHE A 80 14.03 8.52 2.20
N LEU A 81 12.79 8.83 1.82
CA LEU A 81 12.27 10.20 1.81
C LEU A 81 12.29 10.83 3.20
N ARG A 82 11.92 10.07 4.25
CA ARG A 82 12.00 10.54 5.64
C ARG A 82 13.42 10.93 6.03
N ASP A 83 14.40 10.13 5.66
CA ASP A 83 15.80 10.40 5.97
C ASP A 83 16.31 11.61 5.17
N GLN A 84 15.93 11.73 3.89
CA GLN A 84 16.23 12.90 3.07
C GLN A 84 15.64 14.19 3.66
N VAL A 85 14.38 14.17 4.10
CA VAL A 85 13.75 15.34 4.76
C VAL A 85 14.57 15.78 5.97
N THR A 86 15.00 14.83 6.81
CA THR A 86 15.79 15.12 8.01
C THR A 86 17.16 15.73 7.65
N ILE A 87 17.86 15.14 6.66
CA ILE A 87 19.16 15.64 6.18
C ILE A 87 19.02 17.07 5.63
N THR A 88 17.99 17.30 4.80
CA THR A 88 17.72 18.61 4.22
C THR A 88 17.45 19.65 5.31
N GLN A 89 16.64 19.32 6.32
CA GLN A 89 16.37 20.22 7.45
C GLN A 89 17.65 20.62 8.20
N VAL A 90 18.51 19.64 8.52
CA VAL A 90 19.80 19.92 9.19
C VAL A 90 20.72 20.76 8.31
N THR A 91 20.76 20.48 7.02
CA THR A 91 21.59 21.21 6.06
C THR A 91 21.15 22.67 5.96
N ILE A 92 19.83 22.92 5.89
CA ILE A 92 19.28 24.29 5.90
C ILE A 92 19.68 25.02 7.18
N ALA A 93 19.55 24.38 8.35
CA ALA A 93 19.94 24.98 9.62
C ALA A 93 21.44 25.31 9.68
N ARG A 94 22.30 24.44 9.15
CA ARG A 94 23.76 24.68 9.07
C ARG A 94 24.10 25.87 8.17
N VAL A 95 23.49 25.95 7.00
CA VAL A 95 23.68 27.06 6.06
C VAL A 95 23.22 28.38 6.69
N TYR A 96 22.07 28.37 7.37
CA TYR A 96 21.57 29.53 8.11
C TYR A 96 22.55 29.98 9.20
N ASN A 97 23.05 29.04 10.03
CA ASN A 97 24.01 29.34 11.08
C ASN A 97 25.31 29.92 10.52
N TRP A 98 25.81 29.37 9.41
CA TRP A 98 27.00 29.88 8.73
C TRP A 98 26.80 31.30 8.19
N ASP A 99 25.65 31.57 7.55
CA ASP A 99 25.31 32.91 7.04
C ASP A 99 25.23 33.95 8.17
N VAL A 100 24.56 33.63 9.28
CA VAL A 100 24.52 34.51 10.47
C VAL A 100 25.92 34.76 11.04
N HIS A 101 26.76 33.73 11.16
CA HIS A 101 28.13 33.88 11.65
C HIS A 101 28.95 34.79 10.73
N GLN A 102 28.88 34.58 9.41
CA GLN A 102 29.57 35.41 8.42
C GLN A 102 29.14 36.88 8.48
N ARG A 103 27.85 37.16 8.63
CA ARG A 103 27.34 38.53 8.77
C ARG A 103 27.88 39.21 10.02
N ARG A 104 27.95 38.49 11.16
CA ARG A 104 28.52 39.01 12.41
C ARG A 104 30.03 39.30 12.27
N VAL A 105 30.78 38.41 11.63
CA VAL A 105 32.22 38.62 11.38
C VAL A 105 32.44 39.87 10.51
N ARG A 106 31.65 40.05 9.44
CA ARG A 106 31.72 41.25 8.58
C ARG A 106 31.40 42.54 9.33
N GLN A 107 30.38 42.53 10.20
CA GLN A 107 30.02 43.67 11.04
C GLN A 107 31.11 44.01 12.05
N ALA A 108 31.71 43.00 12.69
CA ALA A 108 32.81 43.20 13.64
C ALA A 108 34.09 43.72 12.96
N ALA A 109 34.34 43.35 11.70
CA ALA A 109 35.44 43.90 10.90
C ALA A 109 35.19 45.39 10.56
N THR A 110 33.97 45.75 10.16
CA THR A 110 33.62 47.15 9.85
C THR A 110 33.71 48.08 11.06
N LEU A 111 33.40 47.58 12.27
CA LEU A 111 33.53 48.35 13.52
C LEU A 111 34.99 48.57 13.97
N LYS A 112 35.94 47.76 13.49
CA LYS A 112 37.37 47.91 13.84
C LYS A 112 38.13 48.87 12.94
N ASP A 113 37.58 49.18 11.76
CA ASP A 113 38.20 50.05 10.76
C ASP A 113 37.73 51.51 10.86
N GLU A 114 36.86 51.88 11.82
CA GLU A 114 36.62 53.30 12.13
C GLU A 114 37.83 53.89 12.89
N PRO A 115 38.55 54.86 12.32
CA PRO A 115 39.71 55.45 12.97
C PRO A 115 39.24 56.26 14.17
N HIS A 116 39.80 55.95 15.35
CA HIS A 116 39.72 56.83 16.51
C HIS A 116 40.29 58.21 16.13
N SER A 117 39.39 59.17 15.97
CA SER A 117 39.70 60.60 15.80
C SER A 117 40.14 61.25 17.10
#